data_AF-A0A925VJH7-F1
#
_entry.id   AF-A0A925VJH7-F1
#
_cell.length_a   1.000
_cell.length_b   1.000
_cell.length_c   1.000
_cell.angle_alpha   90.00
_cell.angle_beta   90.00
_cell.angle_gamma   90.00
#
_symmetry.space_group_name_H-M   'P 1'
#
loop_
_entity.id
_entity.type
_entity.pdbx_description
1 polymer ?
#
loop_
_entity_poly.entity_id
_entity_poly.type
_entity_poly.pdbx_seq_one_letter_code
_entity_poly.pdbx_strand_id
1 'polypeptide(L)'
;MSAASELRIRDARPDEQAAIEALTVAAYEEYATVMPPASWAGLRDAVVAGLRSTLRMERIVAEQHGALLGSVLLFPADTDAYGGATASLRWPEVRLLAVSPAARGRGVGQALMNVCVRRAGAAGAAML
;
A
#
# COMPACT_ATOMS: atom_id res chain seq x y z
N MET A 1 -32.78 10.67 -1.55
CA MET A 1 -31.65 10.69 -0.61
C MET A 1 -30.52 9.90 -1.24
N SER A 2 -29.49 10.57 -1.74
CA SER A 2 -28.33 9.88 -2.33
C SER A 2 -27.53 9.28 -1.17
N ALA A 3 -27.29 7.97 -1.19
CA ALA A 3 -26.40 7.35 -0.22
C ALA A 3 -25.01 7.99 -0.41
N ALA A 4 -24.50 8.69 0.60
CA ALA A 4 -23.10 9.06 0.61
C ALA A 4 -22.31 7.76 0.54
N SER A 5 -21.65 7.46 -0.60
CA SER A 5 -20.90 6.20 -0.68
C SER A 5 -19.80 6.22 0.36
N GLU A 6 -19.87 5.21 1.22
CA GLU A 6 -18.95 4.99 2.32
C GLU A 6 -17.59 4.57 1.77
N LEU A 7 -16.52 4.94 2.49
CA LEU A 7 -15.18 4.47 2.20
C LEU A 7 -15.10 2.96 2.48
N ARG A 8 -14.83 2.15 1.47
CA ARG A 8 -14.72 0.70 1.59
C ARG A 8 -13.26 0.27 1.59
N ILE A 9 -12.85 -0.47 2.62
CA ILE A 9 -11.54 -1.13 2.67
C ILE A 9 -11.72 -2.61 2.29
N ARG A 10 -11.00 -3.07 1.28
CA ARG A 10 -11.12 -4.44 0.74
C ARG A 10 -9.83 -4.91 0.10
N ASP A 11 -9.78 -6.19 -0.23
CA ASP A 11 -8.71 -6.73 -1.07
C ASP A 11 -8.78 -6.13 -2.47
N ALA A 12 -7.60 -5.91 -3.04
CA ALA A 12 -7.44 -5.56 -4.44
C ALA A 12 -7.90 -6.73 -5.31
N ARG A 13 -8.62 -6.41 -6.38
CA ARG A 13 -8.93 -7.38 -7.43
C ARG A 13 -7.72 -7.52 -8.37
N PRO A 14 -7.54 -8.68 -9.03
CA PRO A 14 -6.40 -8.88 -9.93
C PRO A 14 -6.31 -7.85 -11.07
N ASP A 15 -7.45 -7.36 -11.56
CA ASP A 15 -7.56 -6.36 -12.63
C ASP A 15 -7.25 -4.93 -12.15
N GLU A 16 -7.10 -4.69 -10.85
CA GLU A 16 -6.82 -3.37 -10.28
C GLU A 16 -5.33 -3.05 -10.17
N GLN A 17 -4.44 -3.99 -10.53
CA GLN A 17 -2.99 -3.85 -10.40
C GLN A 17 -2.45 -2.57 -11.07
N ALA A 18 -2.90 -2.28 -12.29
CA ALA A 18 -2.47 -1.07 -13.00
C ALA A 18 -2.97 0.22 -12.33
N ALA A 19 -4.19 0.21 -11.80
CA ALA A 19 -4.75 1.35 -11.07
C ALA A 19 -4.02 1.62 -9.75
N ILE A 20 -3.63 0.56 -9.04
CA ILE A 20 -2.81 0.62 -7.82
C ILE A 20 -1.42 1.18 -8.12
N GLU A 21 -0.78 0.75 -9.20
CA GLU A 21 0.52 1.27 -9.64
C GLU A 21 0.45 2.76 -9.92
N ALA A 22 -0.52 3.20 -10.73
CA ALA A 22 -0.72 4.60 -11.03
C ALA A 22 -1.00 5.44 -9.78
N LEU A 23 -1.88 4.97 -8.88
CA LEU A 23 -2.20 5.64 -7.63
C LEU A 23 -0.98 5.77 -6.70
N THR A 24 -0.19 4.70 -6.58
CA THR A 24 0.98 4.68 -5.70
C THR A 24 2.07 5.60 -6.23
N VAL A 25 2.34 5.56 -7.54
CA VAL A 25 3.31 6.47 -8.17
C VAL A 25 2.87 7.93 -8.00
N ALA A 26 1.60 8.26 -8.27
CA ALA A 26 1.08 9.62 -8.09
C ALA A 26 1.16 10.11 -6.64
N ALA A 27 1.01 9.22 -5.66
CA ALA A 27 1.20 9.56 -4.26
C ALA A 27 2.68 9.87 -3.93
N TYR A 28 3.63 9.19 -4.58
CA TYR A 28 5.06 9.35 -4.35
C TYR A 28 5.69 10.46 -5.21
N GLU A 29 5.01 10.95 -6.25
CA GLU A 29 5.49 12.03 -7.13
C GLU A 29 5.83 13.32 -6.38
N GLU A 30 5.29 13.55 -5.19
CA GLU A 30 5.70 14.67 -4.34
C GLU A 30 7.22 14.66 -4.03
N TYR A 31 7.83 13.48 -3.94
CA TYR A 31 9.26 13.34 -3.71
C TYR A 31 10.12 13.78 -4.89
N ALA A 32 9.59 13.76 -6.11
CA ALA A 32 10.28 14.25 -7.30
C ALA A 32 10.63 15.75 -7.19
N THR A 33 9.90 16.49 -6.35
CA THR A 33 10.13 17.93 -6.14
C THR A 33 11.28 18.23 -5.19
N VAL A 34 11.69 17.27 -4.36
CA VAL A 34 12.70 17.44 -3.31
C VAL A 34 13.92 16.54 -3.49
N MET A 35 13.85 15.52 -4.36
CA MET A 35 14.94 14.59 -4.62
C MET A 35 15.69 14.95 -5.91
N PRO A 36 17.01 14.65 -5.99
CA PRO A 36 17.73 14.66 -7.26
C PRO A 36 17.06 13.73 -8.29
N PRO A 37 17.05 14.08 -9.59
CA PRO A 37 16.35 13.31 -10.62
C PRO A 37 16.73 11.82 -10.66
N ALA A 38 18.01 11.48 -10.48
CA ALA A 38 18.47 10.09 -10.44
C ALA A 38 17.97 9.33 -9.21
N SER A 39 17.94 9.97 -8.04
CA SER A 39 17.42 9.38 -6.80
C SER A 39 15.90 9.15 -6.89
N TRP A 40 15.16 10.10 -7.47
CA TRP A 40 13.74 9.95 -7.74
C TRP A 40 13.47 8.78 -8.71
N ALA A 41 14.22 8.70 -9.82
CA ALA A 41 14.07 7.61 -10.76
C ALA A 41 14.29 6.25 -10.08
N GLY A 42 15.35 6.11 -9.28
CA GLY A 42 15.61 4.88 -8.52
C GLY A 42 14.51 4.53 -7.52
N LEU A 43 13.97 5.51 -6.79
CA LEU A 43 12.84 5.28 -5.88
C LEU A 43 11.58 4.85 -6.63
N ARG A 44 11.24 5.54 -7.73
CA ARG A 44 10.09 5.22 -8.57
C ARG A 44 10.19 3.79 -9.10
N ASP A 45 11.35 3.39 -9.62
CA ASP A 45 11.58 2.04 -10.12
C ASP A 45 11.44 0.99 -9.01
N ALA A 46 11.98 1.28 -7.82
CA ALA A 46 11.84 0.40 -6.66
C ALA A 46 10.37 0.25 -6.20
N VAL A 47 9.59 1.34 -6.22
CA VAL A 47 8.15 1.32 -5.92
C VAL A 47 7.41 0.44 -6.94
N VAL A 48 7.63 0.64 -8.23
CA VAL A 48 7.00 -0.17 -9.30
C VAL A 48 7.38 -1.64 -9.17
N ALA A 49 8.66 -1.94 -8.95
CA ALA A 49 9.15 -3.29 -8.74
C ALA A 49 8.49 -3.96 -7.51
N GLY A 50 8.39 -3.23 -6.39
CA GLY A 50 7.72 -3.70 -5.18
C GLY A 50 6.24 -4.01 -5.41
N LEU A 51 5.52 -3.15 -6.14
CA LEU A 51 4.12 -3.40 -6.50
C LEU A 51 3.95 -4.59 -7.42
N ARG A 52 4.94 -4.93 -8.25
CA ARG A 52 4.90 -6.09 -9.16
C ARG A 52 5.46 -7.37 -8.55
N SER A 53 5.88 -7.32 -7.29
CA SER A 53 6.42 -8.49 -6.59
C SER A 53 5.41 -9.64 -6.55
N THR A 54 5.92 -10.85 -6.78
CA THR A 54 5.18 -12.12 -6.73
C THR A 54 5.24 -12.78 -5.36
N LEU A 55 5.91 -12.14 -4.39
CA LEU A 55 5.94 -12.61 -3.01
C LEU A 55 4.53 -12.69 -2.42
N ARG A 56 4.35 -13.57 -1.44
CA ARG A 56 3.07 -13.70 -0.73
C ARG A 56 2.84 -12.44 0.09
N MET A 57 1.81 -11.68 -0.29
CA MET A 57 1.38 -10.46 0.41
C MET A 57 -0.11 -10.22 0.20
N GLU A 58 -0.70 -9.45 1.10
CA GLU A 58 -2.05 -8.93 0.93
C GLU A 58 -1.97 -7.55 0.27
N ARG A 59 -2.80 -7.35 -0.76
CA ARG A 59 -2.95 -6.07 -1.46
C ARG A 59 -4.28 -5.50 -1.06
N ILE A 60 -4.27 -4.41 -0.30
CA ILE A 60 -5.47 -3.83 0.30
C ILE A 60 -5.70 -2.46 -0.31
N VAL A 61 -6.94 -2.16 -0.68
CA VAL A 61 -7.34 -0.88 -1.28
C VAL A 61 -8.43 -0.20 -0.48
N ALA A 62 -8.42 1.12 -0.53
CA ALA A 62 -9.50 1.97 -0.08
C ALA A 62 -10.24 2.50 -1.32
N GLU A 63 -11.53 2.21 -1.42
CA GLU A 63 -12.37 2.54 -2.56
C GLU A 63 -13.55 3.39 -2.12
N GLN A 64 -13.90 4.39 -2.92
CA GLN A 64 -15.09 5.20 -2.72
C GLN A 64 -15.68 5.56 -4.09
N HIS A 65 -16.98 5.32 -4.29
CA HIS A 65 -17.68 5.60 -5.55
C HIS A 65 -17.00 4.93 -6.78
N GLY A 66 -16.42 3.74 -6.62
CA GLY A 66 -15.70 3.04 -7.68
C GLY A 66 -14.27 3.56 -7.94
N ALA A 67 -13.84 4.62 -7.26
CA ALA A 67 -12.48 5.16 -7.37
C ALA A 67 -11.58 4.63 -6.25
N LEU A 68 -10.38 4.18 -6.59
CA LEU A 68 -9.35 3.87 -5.59
C LEU A 68 -8.78 5.17 -5.03
N LEU A 69 -8.85 5.32 -3.71
CA LEU A 69 -8.34 6.48 -2.98
C LEU A 69 -7.04 6.19 -2.24
N GLY A 70 -6.72 4.92 -2.01
CA GLY A 70 -5.47 4.50 -1.40
C GLY A 70 -5.22 3.00 -1.55
N SER A 71 -3.98 2.60 -1.32
CA SER A 71 -3.54 1.20 -1.33
C SER A 71 -2.43 0.94 -0.34
N VAL A 72 -2.27 -0.30 0.08
CA VAL A 72 -1.19 -0.74 0.96
C VAL A 72 -0.87 -2.22 0.71
N LEU A 73 0.41 -2.58 0.86
CA LEU A 73 0.85 -3.97 0.89
C LEU A 73 1.07 -4.39 2.34
N LEU A 74 0.54 -5.55 2.71
CA LEU A 74 0.81 -6.20 4.00
C LEU A 74 1.50 -7.53 3.74
N PHE A 75 2.76 -7.62 4.14
CA PHE A 75 3.54 -8.85 4.10
C PHE A 75 3.35 -9.62 5.41
N PRO A 76 3.12 -10.94 5.36
CA PRO A 76 3.09 -11.74 6.58
C PRO A 76 4.46 -11.81 7.23
N ALA A 77 4.49 -12.15 8.52
CA ALA A 77 5.73 -12.45 9.23
C ALA A 77 6.54 -13.53 8.51
N ASP A 78 7.85 -13.51 8.70
CA ASP A 78 8.84 -14.39 8.10
C ASP A 78 8.89 -14.33 6.56
N THR A 79 8.25 -13.34 5.94
CA THR A 79 8.42 -13.10 4.50
C THR A 79 9.75 -12.41 4.23
N ASP A 80 10.53 -12.99 3.33
CA ASP A 80 11.71 -12.33 2.78
C ASP A 80 11.29 -11.25 1.76
N ALA A 81 10.83 -10.12 2.29
CA ALA A 81 10.33 -9.00 1.50
C ALA A 81 11.43 -8.30 0.67
N TYR A 82 12.71 -8.64 0.90
CA TYR A 82 13.88 -8.02 0.29
C TYR A 82 14.74 -9.02 -0.52
N GLY A 83 14.29 -10.26 -0.73
CA GLY A 83 14.99 -11.25 -1.54
C GLY A 83 16.40 -11.58 -1.02
N GLY A 84 16.59 -11.61 0.30
CA GLY A 84 17.81 -12.02 0.97
C GLY A 84 18.75 -10.86 1.32
N ALA A 85 18.39 -9.61 0.97
CA ALA A 85 19.20 -8.44 1.31
C ALA A 85 19.11 -8.05 2.80
N THR A 86 18.08 -8.51 3.51
CA THR A 86 17.89 -8.30 4.96
C THR A 86 17.34 -9.58 5.60
N ALA A 87 17.49 -9.71 6.93
CA ALA A 87 16.81 -10.78 7.66
C ALA A 87 15.29 -10.65 7.49
N SER A 88 14.60 -11.79 7.36
CA SER A 88 13.14 -11.81 7.44
C SER A 88 12.70 -11.35 8.83
N LEU A 89 11.66 -10.52 8.87
CA LEU A 89 11.14 -9.99 10.12
C LEU A 89 10.19 -11.02 10.74
N ARG A 90 10.32 -11.25 12.05
CA ARG A 90 9.39 -12.12 12.79
C ARG A 90 7.98 -11.51 12.95
N TRP A 91 7.75 -10.33 12.37
CA TRP A 91 6.51 -9.58 12.44
C TRP A 91 6.04 -9.18 11.03
N PRO A 92 4.72 -8.97 10.84
CA PRO A 92 4.18 -8.48 9.58
C PRO A 92 4.74 -7.11 9.19
N GLU A 93 4.87 -6.85 7.90
CA GLU A 93 5.43 -5.60 7.39
C GLU A 93 4.43 -4.87 6.49
N VAL A 94 4.15 -3.61 6.80
CA VAL A 94 3.39 -2.71 5.92
C VAL A 94 4.36 -2.03 4.96
N ARG A 95 4.08 -2.12 3.66
CA ARG A 95 4.87 -1.48 2.61
C ARG A 95 3.98 -0.73 1.63
N LEU A 96 4.57 0.30 1.02
CA LEU A 96 3.95 1.07 -0.07
C LEU A 96 2.54 1.56 0.25
N LEU A 97 2.35 2.07 1.47
CA LEU A 97 1.12 2.79 1.83
C LEU A 97 1.03 4.05 0.99
N ALA A 98 -0.02 4.15 0.18
CA ALA A 98 -0.29 5.29 -0.67
C ALA A 98 -1.72 5.79 -0.49
N VAL A 99 -1.86 7.12 -0.48
CA VAL A 99 -3.13 7.81 -0.51
C VAL A 99 -3.08 8.82 -1.64
N SER A 100 -4.08 8.78 -2.51
CA SER A 100 -4.25 9.76 -3.59
C SER A 100 -4.14 11.18 -3.02
N PRO A 101 -3.38 12.09 -3.65
CA PRO A 101 -3.23 13.47 -3.17
C PRO A 101 -4.58 14.16 -2.89
N ALA A 102 -5.58 13.93 -3.74
CA ALA A 102 -6.94 14.49 -3.58
C ALA A 102 -7.75 13.86 -2.41
N ALA A 103 -7.27 12.75 -1.85
CA ALA A 103 -7.91 12.04 -0.75
C ALA A 103 -7.18 12.20 0.60
N ARG A 104 -6.07 12.94 0.65
CA ARG A 104 -5.32 13.20 1.88
C ARG A 104 -6.12 14.05 2.86
N GLY A 105 -5.81 13.91 4.16
CA GLY A 105 -6.55 14.60 5.24
C GLY A 105 -7.96 14.06 5.49
N ARG A 106 -8.41 13.02 4.78
CA ARG A 106 -9.75 12.43 4.88
C ARG A 106 -9.80 11.08 5.61
N GLY A 107 -8.73 10.71 6.33
CA GLY A 107 -8.65 9.46 7.12
C GLY A 107 -8.38 8.18 6.32
N VAL A 108 -8.15 8.24 5.00
CA VAL A 108 -7.93 7.05 4.15
C VAL A 108 -6.73 6.21 4.61
N GLY A 109 -5.59 6.85 4.86
CA GLY A 109 -4.37 6.15 5.33
C GLY A 109 -4.58 5.48 6.68
N GLN A 110 -5.29 6.15 7.60
CA GLN A 110 -5.63 5.59 8.91
C GLN A 110 -6.55 4.37 8.77
N ALA A 111 -7.56 4.44 7.89
CA ALA A 111 -8.44 3.30 7.64
C ALA A 111 -7.69 2.08 7.09
N LEU A 112 -6.76 2.29 6.14
CA LEU A 112 -5.89 1.24 5.61
C LEU A 112 -5.02 0.62 6.72
N MET A 113 -4.35 1.44 7.51
CA MET A 113 -3.50 0.97 8.61
C MET A 113 -4.28 0.19 9.68
N ASN A 114 -5.49 0.65 10.04
CA ASN A 114 -6.34 -0.06 10.99
C ASN A 114 -6.70 -1.46 10.50
N VAL A 115 -6.91 -1.64 9.19
CA VAL A 115 -7.14 -2.97 8.61
C VAL A 115 -5.87 -3.81 8.66
N CYS A 116 -4.70 -3.25 8.34
CA CYS A 116 -3.43 -3.96 8.45
C CYS A 116 -3.19 -4.48 9.88
N VAL A 117 -3.36 -3.61 10.89
CA VAL A 117 -3.21 -3.98 12.31
C VAL A 117 -4.17 -5.10 12.70
N ARG A 118 -5.44 -4.98 12.31
CA ARG A 118 -6.45 -6.02 12.60
C ARG A 118 -6.09 -7.36 11.96
N ARG A 119 -5.66 -7.35 10.70
CA ARG A 119 -5.30 -8.58 9.96
C ARG A 119 -4.02 -9.22 10.49
N ALA A 120 -3.01 -8.41 10.81
CA ALA A 120 -1.79 -8.86 11.48
C ALA A 120 -2.12 -9.54 12.83
N GLY A 121 -2.97 -8.92 13.66
CA GLY A 121 -3.41 -9.52 14.92
C GLY A 121 -4.18 -10.84 14.71
N ALA A 122 -5.07 -10.91 13.72
CA ALA A 122 -5.79 -12.14 13.39
C ALA A 122 -4.89 -13.27 12.86
N ALA A 123 -3.74 -12.92 12.27
CA ALA A 123 -2.71 -13.87 11.83
C ALA A 123 -1.78 -14.33 12.96
N GLY A 124 -2.02 -13.90 14.21
CA GLY A 124 -1.22 -14.30 15.38
C GLY A 124 0.07 -13.51 15.56
N ALA A 125 0.18 -12.32 14.97
CA ALA A 125 1.34 -11.46 15.17
C ALA A 125 1.51 -11.12 16.66
N ALA A 126 2.67 -11.47 17.22
CA ALA A 126 3.00 -11.20 18.63
C ALA A 126 3.34 -9.72 18.89
N MET A 127 3.60 -8.95 17.83
CA MET A 127 3.92 -7.52 17.87
C MET A 127 3.34 -6.85 16.61
N LEU A 128 2.82 -5.63 16.78
CA LEU A 128 2.13 -4.83 15.76
C LEU A 128 2.89 -3.54 15.45
#